data_AF-A0A180GHZ9-F1
#
_entry.id   AF-A0A180GHZ9-F1
#
_cell.length_a   1.000
_cell.length_b   1.000
_cell.length_c   1.000
_cell.angle_alpha   90.00
_cell.angle_beta   90.00
_cell.angle_gamma   90.00
#
_symmetry.space_group_name_H-M   'P 1'
#
loop_
_entity.id
_entity.type
_entity.pdbx_description
1 polymer ?
#
loop_
_entity_poly.entity_id
_entity_poly.type
_entity_poly.pdbx_seq_one_letter_code
_entity_poly.pdbx_strand_id
1 'polypeptide(L)'
;MGVKQEVDQAIAAHAILVYSKSYCPHSRRAKRLLAGLPGKASSPVVYELDEMGEAGVATQAYLGELTGQRTVPNIFIHQKHIGGADDLAHLDEAGVLRSLVAEQPPSRLFRGMGQEGGSPLVLLGAVLILGGLGSYYYRRVRSGGQAPKQKA
;
A
#
# COMPACT_ATOMS: atom_id res chain seq x y z
N MET A 1 23.86 1.18 -4.80
CA MET A 1 23.71 1.06 -3.34
C MET A 1 24.04 -0.39 -3.00
N GLY A 2 23.92 -0.87 -1.75
CA GLY A 2 24.06 -2.31 -1.52
C GLY A 2 22.81 -3.06 -1.96
N VAL A 3 22.93 -4.29 -2.48
CA VAL A 3 21.77 -5.12 -2.91
C VAL A 3 20.71 -5.23 -1.82
N LYS A 4 21.12 -5.36 -0.55
CA LYS A 4 20.21 -5.41 0.61
C LYS A 4 19.36 -4.15 0.72
N GLN A 5 19.99 -2.98 0.62
CA GLN A 5 19.32 -1.69 0.67
C GLN A 5 18.38 -1.49 -0.52
N GLU A 6 18.75 -1.94 -1.71
CA GLU A 6 17.91 -1.84 -2.91
C GLU A 6 16.66 -2.72 -2.79
N VAL A 7 16.80 -3.93 -2.25
CA VAL A 7 15.67 -4.82 -1.94
C VAL A 7 14.75 -4.20 -0.90
N ASP A 8 15.29 -3.72 0.22
CA ASP A 8 14.50 -3.08 1.28
C ASP A 8 13.75 -1.85 0.78
N GLN A 9 14.40 -1.03 -0.04
CA GLN A 9 13.78 0.14 -0.66
C GLN A 9 12.68 -0.25 -1.64
N ALA A 10 12.90 -1.27 -2.48
CA ALA A 10 11.90 -1.75 -3.42
C ALA A 10 10.65 -2.28 -2.68
N ILE A 11 10.85 -3.07 -1.61
CA ILE A 11 9.76 -3.58 -0.76
C ILE A 11 8.99 -2.41 -0.12
N ALA A 12 9.69 -1.37 0.35
CA ALA A 12 9.07 -0.20 0.96
C ALA A 12 8.34 0.71 -0.04
N ALA A 13 8.83 0.82 -1.28
CA ALA A 13 8.33 1.76 -2.29
C ALA A 13 7.12 1.25 -3.07
N HIS A 14 6.92 -0.08 -3.14
CA HIS A 14 5.91 -0.68 -4.01
C HIS A 14 4.83 -1.41 -3.21
N ALA A 15 3.56 -1.13 -3.56
CA ALA A 15 2.41 -1.77 -2.95
C ALA A 15 2.36 -3.28 -3.25
N ILE A 16 2.76 -3.68 -4.47
CA ILE A 16 2.90 -5.08 -4.86
C ILE A 16 4.23 -5.24 -5.57
N LEU A 17 5.06 -6.14 -5.06
CA LEU A 17 6.37 -6.44 -5.59
C LEU A 17 6.53 -7.94 -5.79
N VAL A 18 7.05 -8.33 -6.94
CA VAL A 18 7.27 -9.73 -7.30
C VAL A 18 8.70 -9.91 -7.75
N TYR A 19 9.49 -10.65 -6.97
CA TYR A 19 10.74 -11.19 -7.44
C TYR A 19 10.47 -12.48 -8.20
N SER A 20 10.88 -12.52 -9.46
CA SER A 20 10.47 -13.50 -10.46
C SER A 20 11.69 -14.07 -11.19
N LYS A 21 11.45 -15.11 -11.99
CA LYS A 21 12.32 -15.45 -13.11
C LYS A 21 11.49 -15.61 -14.39
N SER A 22 12.01 -15.13 -15.51
CA SER A 22 11.28 -15.02 -16.78
C SER A 22 10.73 -16.37 -17.25
N TYR A 23 11.53 -17.43 -17.09
CA TYR A 23 11.22 -18.80 -17.51
C TYR A 23 10.35 -19.58 -16.52
N CYS A 24 10.15 -19.09 -15.29
CA CYS A 24 9.52 -19.85 -14.23
C CYS A 24 7.98 -19.95 -14.42
N PRO A 25 7.40 -21.16 -14.48
CA PRO A 25 5.95 -21.33 -14.62
C PRO A 25 5.16 -20.82 -13.41
N HIS A 26 5.68 -20.98 -12.18
CA HIS A 26 5.02 -20.47 -10.97
C HIS A 26 4.98 -18.94 -10.96
N SER A 27 6.06 -18.28 -11.39
CA SER A 27 6.10 -16.83 -11.52
C SER A 27 5.10 -16.33 -12.58
N ARG A 28 4.97 -17.02 -13.71
CA ARG A 28 3.94 -16.71 -14.72
C ARG A 28 2.52 -16.89 -14.16
N ARG A 29 2.28 -17.90 -13.32
CA ARG A 29 0.98 -18.09 -12.64
C ARG A 29 0.67 -16.92 -11.71
N ALA A 30 1.59 -16.56 -10.83
CA ALA A 30 1.42 -15.44 -9.91
C ALA A 30 1.18 -14.11 -10.64
N LYS A 31 1.98 -13.81 -11.67
CA LYS A 31 1.81 -12.59 -12.49
C LYS A 31 0.42 -12.51 -13.14
N ARG A 32 -0.09 -13.62 -13.68
CA ARG A 32 -1.44 -13.68 -14.27
C ARG A 32 -2.53 -13.45 -13.24
N LEU A 33 -2.39 -14.02 -12.05
CA LEU A 33 -3.36 -13.82 -10.97
C LEU A 33 -3.41 -12.34 -10.56
N LEU A 34 -2.25 -11.73 -10.31
CA LEU A 34 -2.16 -10.31 -9.97
C LEU A 34 -2.71 -9.40 -11.08
N ALA A 35 -2.44 -9.71 -12.35
CA ALA A 35 -2.98 -8.96 -13.49
C ALA A 35 -4.52 -9.02 -13.59
N GLY A 36 -5.16 -10.03 -13.00
CA GLY A 36 -6.62 -10.14 -12.92
C GLY A 36 -7.27 -9.31 -11.80
N LEU A 37 -6.46 -8.65 -10.95
CA LEU A 37 -6.96 -7.79 -9.89
C LEU A 37 -7.40 -6.42 -10.45
N PRO A 38 -8.37 -5.73 -9.84
CA PRO A 38 -8.87 -4.45 -10.33
C PRO A 38 -7.97 -3.26 -9.94
N GLY A 39 -7.90 -2.24 -10.80
CA GLY A 39 -7.25 -0.97 -10.50
C GLY A 39 -5.73 -1.06 -10.44
N LYS A 40 -5.07 -0.26 -9.58
CA LYS A 40 -3.59 -0.25 -9.48
C LYS A 40 -2.98 -1.60 -9.06
N ALA A 41 -3.81 -2.49 -8.50
CA ALA A 41 -3.45 -3.86 -8.17
C ALA A 41 -3.04 -4.71 -9.38
N SER A 42 -3.54 -4.38 -10.57
CA SER A 42 -3.28 -5.14 -11.80
C SER A 42 -1.84 -5.00 -12.31
N SER A 43 -1.06 -4.06 -11.76
CA SER A 43 0.25 -3.67 -12.27
C SER A 43 1.33 -3.81 -11.19
N PRO A 44 1.67 -5.04 -10.77
CA PRO A 44 2.75 -5.26 -9.82
C PRO A 44 4.09 -4.85 -10.41
N VAL A 45 5.01 -4.39 -9.56
CA VAL A 45 6.41 -4.22 -9.96
C VAL A 45 7.08 -5.59 -9.94
N VAL A 46 7.82 -5.90 -11.01
CA VAL A 46 8.45 -7.21 -11.20
C VAL A 46 9.95 -7.03 -11.39
N TYR A 47 10.74 -7.78 -10.62
CA TYR A 47 12.17 -7.93 -10.84
C TYR A 47 12.45 -9.34 -11.34
N GLU A 48 12.90 -9.47 -12.60
CA GLU A 48 13.30 -10.75 -13.19
C GLU A 48 14.77 -11.04 -12.83
N LEU A 49 14.97 -11.85 -11.79
CA LEU A 49 16.29 -12.06 -11.19
C LEU A 49 17.29 -12.72 -12.15
N ASP A 50 16.79 -13.51 -13.11
CA ASP A 50 17.62 -14.15 -14.14
C ASP A 50 18.19 -13.16 -15.15
N GLU A 51 17.58 -11.98 -15.31
CA GLU A 51 18.02 -10.94 -16.23
C GLU A 51 18.96 -9.91 -15.57
N MET A 52 19.16 -10.01 -14.25
CA MET A 52 19.96 -9.07 -13.44
C MET A 52 21.42 -9.51 -13.22
N GLY A 53 21.85 -10.64 -13.80
CA GLY A 53 23.20 -11.17 -13.63
C GLY A 53 23.57 -11.41 -12.16
N GLU A 54 24.77 -10.97 -11.75
CA GLU A 54 25.27 -11.13 -10.37
C GLU A 54 24.36 -10.46 -9.33
N ALA A 55 23.78 -9.31 -9.67
CA ALA A 55 22.85 -8.61 -8.77
C ALA A 55 21.60 -9.46 -8.50
N GLY A 56 21.14 -10.23 -9.49
CA GLY A 56 20.03 -11.16 -9.33
C GLY A 56 20.33 -12.30 -8.36
N VAL A 57 21.54 -12.88 -8.45
CA VAL A 57 22.01 -13.93 -7.52
C VAL A 57 22.12 -13.40 -6.10
N ALA A 58 22.74 -12.23 -5.93
CA ALA A 58 22.86 -11.57 -4.63
C ALA A 58 21.48 -11.21 -4.03
N THR A 59 20.55 -10.77 -4.88
CA THR A 59 19.17 -10.46 -4.48
C THR A 59 18.46 -11.71 -4.01
N GLN A 60 18.55 -12.82 -4.75
CA GLN A 60 17.95 -14.10 -4.37
C GLN A 60 18.52 -14.64 -3.04
N ALA A 61 19.83 -14.48 -2.82
CA ALA A 61 20.46 -14.85 -1.56
C ALA A 61 19.91 -14.00 -0.39
N TYR A 62 19.83 -12.69 -0.57
CA TYR A 62 19.31 -11.79 0.45
C TYR A 62 17.81 -12.02 0.75
N LEU A 63 16.99 -12.28 -0.26
CA LEU A 63 15.58 -12.67 -0.06
C LEU A 63 15.46 -13.92 0.81
N GLY A 64 16.37 -14.89 0.62
CA GLY A 64 16.47 -16.07 1.46
C GLY A 64 16.79 -15.74 2.92
N GLU A 65 17.71 -14.81 3.18
CA GLU A 65 18.03 -14.32 4.53
C GLU A 65 16.85 -13.56 5.16
N LEU A 66 16.19 -12.70 4.39
CA LEU A 66 15.13 -11.80 4.87
C LEU A 66 13.81 -12.54 5.15
N THR A 67 13.44 -13.49 4.29
CA THR A 67 12.12 -14.13 4.31
C THR A 67 12.15 -15.62 4.67
N GLY A 68 13.33 -16.24 4.64
CA GLY A 68 13.47 -17.70 4.67
C GLY A 68 13.18 -18.38 3.32
N GLN A 69 12.62 -17.68 2.33
CA GLN A 69 12.25 -18.22 1.03
C GLN A 69 13.31 -17.92 -0.03
N ARG A 70 13.96 -18.97 -0.54
CA ARG A 70 14.98 -18.88 -1.60
C ARG A 70 14.42 -19.07 -3.01
N THR A 71 13.15 -19.43 -3.15
CA THR A 71 12.50 -19.76 -4.42
C THR A 71 11.74 -18.57 -4.99
N VAL A 72 11.61 -18.54 -6.32
CA VAL A 72 10.73 -17.61 -7.02
C VAL A 72 9.39 -18.30 -7.38
N PRO A 73 8.28 -17.55 -7.46
CA PRO A 73 8.16 -16.14 -7.15
C PRO A 73 8.27 -15.88 -5.63
N ASN A 74 8.86 -14.75 -5.24
CA ASN A 74 8.86 -14.26 -3.87
C ASN A 74 8.09 -12.92 -3.86
N ILE A 75 6.93 -12.92 -3.21
CA ILE A 75 5.88 -11.91 -3.39
C ILE A 75 5.70 -11.10 -2.12
N PHE A 76 5.60 -9.78 -2.28
CA PHE A 76 5.30 -8.84 -1.20
C PHE A 76 4.07 -8.00 -1.57
N ILE A 77 3.20 -7.79 -0.58
CA ILE A 77 2.07 -6.85 -0.66
C ILE A 77 2.13 -5.94 0.57
N HIS A 78 2.20 -4.63 0.36
CA HIS A 78 2.31 -3.60 1.41
C HIS A 78 3.40 -3.93 2.43
N GLN A 79 4.61 -4.23 1.95
CA GLN A 79 5.79 -4.63 2.74
C GLN A 79 5.68 -5.99 3.45
N LYS A 80 4.52 -6.65 3.41
CA LYS A 80 4.33 -7.97 4.00
C LYS A 80 4.75 -9.06 3.00
N HIS A 81 5.61 -9.97 3.44
CA HIS A 81 5.93 -11.18 2.68
C HIS A 81 4.72 -12.11 2.61
N ILE A 82 4.33 -12.46 1.39
CA ILE A 82 3.17 -13.32 1.09
C ILE A 82 3.59 -14.76 0.83
N GLY A 83 4.76 -14.96 0.22
CA GLY A 83 5.27 -16.27 -0.16
C GLY A 83 5.33 -16.45 -1.68
N GLY A 84 4.96 -17.64 -2.13
CA GLY A 84 4.99 -18.07 -3.52
C GLY A 84 3.67 -17.94 -4.28
N ALA A 85 3.62 -18.61 -5.43
CA ALA A 85 2.42 -18.61 -6.28
C ALA A 85 1.24 -19.32 -5.63
N ASP A 86 1.49 -20.37 -4.84
CA ASP A 86 0.44 -21.15 -4.20
C ASP A 86 -0.13 -20.41 -2.98
N ASP A 87 0.72 -19.73 -2.18
CA ASP A 87 0.26 -18.84 -1.11
C ASP A 87 -0.64 -17.72 -1.64
N LEU A 88 -0.25 -17.12 -2.77
CA LEU A 88 -1.06 -16.11 -3.43
C LEU A 88 -2.40 -16.67 -3.93
N ALA A 89 -2.40 -17.87 -4.52
CA ALA A 89 -3.61 -18.53 -4.98
C ALA A 89 -4.55 -18.85 -3.80
N HIS A 90 -4.02 -19.33 -2.68
CA HIS A 90 -4.80 -19.58 -1.47
C HIS A 90 -5.47 -18.31 -0.95
N LEU A 91 -4.80 -17.15 -1.00
CA LEU A 91 -5.40 -15.87 -0.60
C LEU A 91 -6.52 -15.42 -1.55
N ASP A 92 -6.40 -15.70 -2.84
CA ASP A 92 -7.45 -15.40 -3.84
C ASP A 92 -8.66 -16.32 -3.65
N GLU A 93 -8.42 -17.62 -3.48
CA GLU A 93 -9.46 -18.63 -3.21
C GLU A 93 -10.20 -18.35 -1.89
N ALA A 94 -9.48 -17.88 -0.86
CA ALA A 94 -10.08 -17.45 0.40
C ALA A 94 -10.81 -16.10 0.31
N GLY A 95 -10.78 -15.42 -0.85
CA GLY A 95 -11.45 -14.13 -1.06
C GLY A 95 -10.80 -12.95 -0.34
N VAL A 96 -9.62 -13.12 0.25
CA VAL A 96 -8.94 -12.08 1.06
C VAL A 96 -7.94 -11.26 0.25
N LEU A 97 -7.45 -11.78 -0.88
CA LEU A 97 -6.43 -11.10 -1.68
C LEU A 97 -6.86 -9.71 -2.15
N ARG A 98 -8.10 -9.57 -2.60
CA ARG A 98 -8.65 -8.28 -3.06
C ARG A 98 -8.66 -7.23 -1.96
N SER A 99 -9.08 -7.63 -0.76
CA SER A 99 -9.08 -6.77 0.42
C SER A 99 -7.65 -6.39 0.83
N LEU A 100 -6.74 -7.36 0.85
CA LEU A 100 -5.33 -7.15 1.20
C LEU A 100 -4.66 -6.14 0.27
N VAL A 101 -4.95 -6.21 -1.03
CA VAL A 101 -4.36 -5.28 -2.00
C VAL A 101 -5.03 -3.90 -1.94
N ALA A 102 -6.33 -3.84 -1.66
CA ALA A 102 -7.06 -2.59 -1.51
C ALA A 102 -6.69 -1.82 -0.24
N GLU A 103 -6.31 -2.54 0.82
CA GLU A 103 -5.88 -1.97 2.09
C GLU A 103 -4.60 -1.16 1.88
N GLN A 104 -4.71 0.17 1.88
CA GLN A 104 -3.50 1.01 1.98
C GLN A 104 -2.93 0.80 3.39
N PRO A 105 -1.61 0.58 3.55
CA PRO A 105 -1.03 0.58 4.89
C PRO A 105 -1.41 1.91 5.55
N PRO A 106 -1.71 1.93 6.87
CA PRO A 106 -2.08 3.15 7.54
C PRO A 106 -1.01 4.18 7.22
N SER A 107 -1.41 5.26 6.54
CA SER A 107 -0.52 6.34 6.17
C SER A 107 0.21 6.76 7.42
N ARG A 108 1.48 6.37 7.56
CA ARG A 108 2.34 6.95 8.58
C ARG A 108 2.39 8.42 8.24
N LEU A 109 1.59 9.15 9.01
CA LEU A 109 1.74 10.53 9.40
C LEU A 109 2.67 11.29 8.46
N PHE A 110 2.05 12.09 7.59
CA PHE A 110 2.61 13.27 6.94
C PHE A 110 4.12 13.43 7.18
N ARG A 111 4.90 13.14 6.15
CA ARG A 111 6.35 13.41 6.08
C ARG A 111 6.57 14.90 6.31
N GLY A 112 6.63 15.33 7.56
CA GLY A 112 7.23 16.58 7.96
C GLY A 112 8.73 16.43 7.80
N MET A 113 9.25 16.75 6.61
CA MET A 113 10.64 17.09 6.36
C MET A 113 10.79 17.65 4.94
N GLY A 114 10.74 18.98 4.84
CA GLY A 114 11.63 19.77 3.98
C GLY A 114 11.22 20.02 2.52
N GLN A 115 10.35 21.00 2.29
CA GLN A 115 10.53 21.99 1.21
C GLN A 115 9.68 23.24 1.47
N GLU A 116 10.02 24.00 2.53
CA GLU A 116 9.56 25.39 2.70
C GLU A 116 10.60 26.32 2.05
N GLY A 117 10.52 26.43 0.73
CA GLY A 117 11.05 27.55 -0.02
C GLY A 117 9.88 28.43 -0.43
N GLY A 118 9.27 29.14 0.53
CA GLY A 118 8.11 29.99 0.32
C GLY A 118 8.12 31.17 1.28
N SER A 119 8.31 32.36 0.71
CA SER A 119 8.51 33.67 1.32
C SER A 119 7.59 34.04 2.52
N PRO A 120 8.12 34.68 3.58
CA PRO A 120 7.32 35.10 4.73
C PRO A 120 6.80 36.55 4.56
N LEU A 121 5.81 36.79 3.70
CA LEU A 121 5.22 38.15 3.57
C LEU A 121 3.72 38.17 3.23
N VAL A 122 2.91 37.29 3.80
CA VAL A 122 1.44 37.46 3.74
C VAL A 122 0.77 37.12 5.07
N LEU A 123 1.15 37.81 6.14
CA LEU A 123 0.36 37.87 7.37
C LEU A 123 0.45 39.28 7.97
N LEU A 124 -0.47 40.16 7.57
CA LEU A 124 -1.07 41.20 8.41
C LEU A 124 -2.06 42.03 7.56
N GLY A 125 -3.34 41.69 7.66
CA GLY A 125 -4.41 42.50 7.06
C GLY A 125 -5.78 41.97 7.47
N ALA A 126 -6.24 42.42 8.65
CA ALA A 126 -7.63 42.61 9.12
C ALA A 126 -8.69 41.55 8.74
N VAL A 127 -9.55 41.08 9.64
CA VAL A 127 -10.64 41.87 10.23
C VAL A 127 -11.19 41.13 11.47
N LEU A 128 -11.11 41.77 12.63
CA LEU A 128 -12.01 41.54 13.77
C LEU A 128 -13.27 42.37 13.55
N ILE A 129 -14.47 41.79 13.39
CA ILE A 129 -15.77 42.39 13.78
C ILE A 129 -16.84 41.27 13.97
N LEU A 130 -17.20 41.07 15.25
CA LEU A 130 -18.52 40.79 15.84
C LEU A 130 -19.28 39.45 15.61
N GLY A 131 -19.34 38.66 16.69
CA GLY A 131 -20.59 38.48 17.43
C GLY A 131 -21.56 37.35 17.02
N GLY A 132 -21.48 36.22 17.75
CA GLY A 132 -22.66 35.44 18.15
C GLY A 132 -23.11 34.30 17.23
N LEU A 133 -22.95 33.05 17.70
CA LEU A 133 -23.85 31.87 17.48
C LEU A 133 -23.20 30.54 17.95
N GLY A 134 -22.20 30.58 18.84
CA GLY A 134 -21.56 29.39 19.42
C GLY A 134 -22.32 28.76 20.59
N SER A 135 -23.62 28.50 20.46
CA SER A 135 -24.38 27.79 21.53
C SER A 135 -25.42 26.77 21.04
N TYR A 136 -25.66 26.64 19.73
CA TYR A 136 -26.78 25.81 19.25
C TYR A 136 -26.44 24.32 19.05
N TYR A 137 -25.17 23.94 18.89
CA TYR A 137 -24.85 22.57 18.42
C TYR A 137 -24.52 21.53 19.51
N TYR A 138 -24.39 21.92 20.78
CA TYR A 138 -23.98 20.98 21.85
C TYR A 138 -25.13 20.46 22.74
N ARG A 139 -26.39 20.75 22.40
CA ARG A 139 -27.56 20.39 23.24
C ARG A 139 -28.67 19.68 22.47
N ARG A 140 -28.34 18.69 21.65
CA ARG A 140 -29.34 17.78 21.06
C ARG A 140 -28.90 16.32 20.96
N VAL A 141 -28.28 15.81 22.02
CA VAL A 141 -28.08 14.36 22.23
C VAL A 141 -28.53 13.99 23.65
N ARG A 142 -29.75 14.35 24.05
CA ARG A 142 -30.38 13.83 25.27
C ARG A 142 -31.88 14.14 25.42
N SER A 143 -32.68 13.82 24.43
CA SER A 143 -34.12 13.60 24.64
C SER A 143 -34.76 13.07 23.35
N GLY A 144 -35.30 11.85 23.45
CA GLY A 144 -35.90 11.12 22.34
C GLY A 144 -37.08 11.84 21.68
N GLY A 145 -37.33 11.50 20.42
CA GLY A 145 -38.43 12.07 19.65
C GLY A 145 -38.59 11.38 18.29
N GLN A 146 -39.30 10.25 18.35
CA GLN A 146 -40.20 9.64 17.36
C GLN A 146 -40.21 10.14 15.89
N ALA A 147 -40.15 9.17 14.97
CA ALA A 147 -40.29 9.33 13.52
C ALA A 147 -41.70 9.78 13.09
N PRO A 148 -41.85 10.66 12.08
CA PRO A 148 -43.15 10.99 11.52
C PRO A 148 -43.60 9.98 10.46
N LYS A 149 -44.89 9.59 10.56
CA LYS A 149 -45.64 8.77 9.60
C LYS A 149 -45.87 9.51 8.29
N GLN A 150 -45.73 8.79 7.17
CA GLN A 150 -46.20 9.22 5.84
C GLN A 150 -47.73 9.36 5.84
N LYS A 151 -48.25 10.41 5.22
CA LYS A 151 -49.66 10.53 4.85
C LYS A 151 -49.75 10.71 3.33
N ALA A 152 -50.63 9.92 2.73
CA ALA A 152 -51.31 10.18 1.47
C ALA A 152 -52.34 11.29 1.66
#